data_AF-A0AAN1QED6-F1
#
_entry.id   AF-A0AAN1QED6-F1
#
_cell.length_a   1.000
_cell.length_b   1.000
_cell.length_c   1.000
_cell.angle_alpha   90.00
_cell.angle_beta   90.00
_cell.angle_gamma   90.00
#
_symmetry.space_group_name_H-M   'P 1'
#
loop_
_entity.id
_entity.type
_entity.pdbx_description
1 polymer ?
#
loop_
_entity_poly.entity_id
_entity_poly.type
_entity_poly.pdbx_seq_one_letter_code
_entity_poly.pdbx_strand_id
1 'polypeptide(L)'
;MGIELVDVPQSEFELVFTAVKQGIFPYVESLFGWDDQFQRERLASSYLPQWFSWILHGGERIGLLCSKPYEDAQHVHLLIIFPQYQGRQLGAVVQGLIDDMLETLYATENGIGLAATQVGRKEAIVIIDLSESRDQPLVLINPQLISGTDKVLGQEGCLSVPDYYADVERYSSVVVSALDRKGNPITIESSDFLAIVMQHEIDHLDGNLFIDYLSPLKRQMALKRVKKSLKSAS
;
A
#
# COMPACT_ATOMS: atom_id res chain seq x y z
N MET A 1 -20.76 -0.56 -9.13
CA MET A 1 -21.23 0.85 -9.16
C MET A 1 -20.01 1.69 -9.48
N GLY A 2 -20.09 2.53 -10.50
CA GLY A 2 -18.93 3.30 -10.99
C GLY A 2 -18.79 4.65 -10.28
N ILE A 3 -17.69 5.32 -10.56
CA ILE A 3 -17.54 6.75 -10.29
C ILE A 3 -18.32 7.52 -11.34
N GLU A 4 -19.10 8.50 -10.91
CA GLU A 4 -19.82 9.42 -11.78
C GLU A 4 -19.35 10.85 -11.53
N LEU A 5 -19.22 11.64 -12.60
CA LEU A 5 -18.91 13.07 -12.52
C LEU A 5 -20.18 13.84 -12.87
N VAL A 6 -20.60 14.72 -11.95
CA VAL A 6 -21.81 15.55 -12.13
C VAL A 6 -21.41 17.01 -12.06
N ASP A 7 -21.79 17.79 -13.06
CA ASP A 7 -21.50 19.23 -13.11
C ASP A 7 -21.99 19.96 -11.86
N VAL A 8 -21.18 20.89 -11.36
CA VAL A 8 -21.56 21.70 -10.20
C VAL A 8 -22.38 22.91 -10.63
N PRO A 9 -23.63 23.07 -10.15
CA PRO A 9 -24.42 24.26 -10.45
C PRO A 9 -23.83 25.49 -9.75
N GLN A 10 -23.96 26.67 -10.35
CA GLN A 10 -23.43 27.93 -9.78
C GLN A 10 -23.95 28.22 -8.36
N SER A 11 -25.17 27.78 -8.04
CA SER A 11 -25.77 27.91 -6.70
C SER A 11 -24.99 27.18 -5.61
N GLU A 12 -24.13 26.22 -5.97
CA GLU A 12 -23.32 25.43 -5.06
C GLU A 12 -21.89 25.94 -4.90
N PHE A 13 -21.59 27.16 -5.36
CA PHE A 13 -20.26 27.76 -5.23
C PHE A 13 -19.70 27.72 -3.80
N GLU A 14 -20.54 27.96 -2.79
CA GLU A 14 -20.14 27.89 -1.38
C GLU A 14 -19.73 26.48 -0.93
N LEU A 15 -20.35 25.44 -1.50
CA LEU A 15 -19.96 24.06 -1.24
C LEU A 15 -18.63 23.73 -1.93
N VAL A 16 -18.41 24.24 -3.16
CA VAL A 16 -17.12 24.14 -3.85
C VAL A 16 -16.02 24.81 -3.03
N PHE A 17 -16.25 26.05 -2.57
CA PHE A 17 -15.29 26.76 -1.74
C PHE A 17 -14.93 25.96 -0.49
N THR A 18 -15.94 25.41 0.19
CA THR A 18 -15.76 24.58 1.39
C THR A 18 -14.92 23.33 1.08
N ALA A 19 -15.24 22.63 0.00
CA ALA A 19 -14.49 21.46 -0.47
C ALA A 19 -13.03 21.80 -0.79
N VAL A 20 -12.79 22.90 -1.51
CA VAL A 20 -11.45 23.39 -1.82
C VAL A 20 -10.68 23.71 -0.54
N LYS A 21 -11.27 24.49 0.37
CA LYS A 21 -10.66 24.80 1.67
C LYS A 21 -10.30 23.52 2.42
N GLN A 22 -11.20 22.54 2.50
CA GLN A 22 -10.92 21.27 3.15
C GLN A 22 -9.73 20.51 2.53
N GLY A 23 -9.56 20.59 1.20
CA GLY A 23 -8.48 19.90 0.49
C GLY A 23 -7.12 20.60 0.58
N ILE A 24 -7.08 21.94 0.59
CA ILE A 24 -5.82 22.68 0.44
C ILE A 24 -5.44 23.59 1.62
N PHE A 25 -6.34 23.81 2.59
CA PHE A 25 -6.12 24.75 3.70
C PHE A 25 -4.80 24.52 4.44
N PRO A 26 -4.44 23.30 4.91
CA PRO A 26 -3.21 23.12 5.69
C PRO A 26 -1.93 23.51 4.92
N TYR A 27 -1.94 23.32 3.59
CA TYR A 27 -0.79 23.60 2.73
C TYR A 27 -0.67 25.08 2.40
N VAL A 28 -1.79 25.77 2.20
CA VAL A 28 -1.81 27.20 1.92
C VAL A 28 -1.56 28.00 3.19
N GLU A 29 -2.22 27.62 4.30
CA GLU A 29 -2.06 28.24 5.61
C GLU A 29 -0.60 28.23 6.07
N SER A 30 0.07 27.07 5.99
CA SER A 30 1.44 26.92 6.48
C SER A 30 2.49 27.70 5.67
N LEU A 31 2.21 28.06 4.42
CA LEU A 31 3.16 28.72 3.53
C LEU A 31 2.86 30.20 3.29
N PHE A 32 1.58 30.57 3.15
CA PHE A 32 1.15 31.88 2.70
C PHE A 32 0.15 32.56 3.65
N GLY A 33 -0.43 31.82 4.60
CA GLY A 33 -1.61 32.25 5.35
C GLY A 33 -2.88 32.14 4.51
N TRP A 34 -3.95 31.64 5.12
CA TRP A 34 -5.24 31.47 4.48
C TRP A 34 -6.12 32.71 4.66
N ASP A 35 -6.67 33.22 3.55
CA ASP A 35 -7.65 34.29 3.54
C ASP A 35 -8.89 33.85 2.75
N ASP A 36 -10.05 33.80 3.43
CA ASP A 36 -11.29 33.34 2.82
C ASP A 36 -11.75 34.23 1.66
N GLN A 37 -11.62 35.55 1.80
CA GLN A 37 -12.08 36.48 0.78
C GLN A 37 -11.24 36.34 -0.50
N PHE A 38 -9.92 36.37 -0.36
CA PHE A 38 -8.99 36.21 -1.46
C PHE A 38 -9.17 34.87 -2.18
N GLN A 39 -9.34 33.77 -1.44
CA GLN A 39 -9.52 32.46 -2.06
C GLN A 39 -10.86 32.33 -2.80
N ARG A 40 -11.92 32.98 -2.31
CA ARG A 40 -13.21 33.08 -3.03
C ARG A 40 -13.06 33.86 -4.33
N GLU A 41 -12.45 35.04 -4.26
CA GLU A 41 -12.21 35.88 -5.43
C GLU A 41 -11.34 35.17 -6.47
N ARG A 42 -10.29 34.47 -6.02
CA ARG A 42 -9.44 33.65 -6.88
C ARG A 42 -10.21 32.52 -7.55
N LEU A 43 -11.03 31.77 -6.80
CA LEU A 43 -11.83 30.68 -7.37
C LEU A 43 -12.85 31.20 -8.39
N ALA A 44 -13.51 32.34 -8.10
CA ALA A 44 -14.49 32.93 -9.00
C ALA A 44 -13.89 33.54 -10.28
N SER A 45 -12.65 34.04 -10.20
CA SER A 45 -11.99 34.73 -11.33
C SER A 45 -11.09 33.84 -12.19
N SER A 46 -10.45 32.84 -11.57
CA SER A 46 -9.42 32.02 -12.24
C SER A 46 -9.96 30.70 -12.79
N TYR A 47 -11.19 30.32 -12.43
CA TYR A 47 -11.80 29.04 -12.81
C TYR A 47 -13.18 29.27 -13.40
N LEU A 48 -13.53 28.50 -14.42
CA LEU A 48 -14.87 28.51 -14.98
C LEU A 48 -15.75 27.51 -14.21
N PRO A 49 -17.04 27.81 -13.93
CA PRO A 49 -17.92 26.91 -13.19
C PRO A 49 -18.00 25.49 -13.78
N GLN A 50 -18.00 25.37 -15.09
CA GLN A 50 -18.03 24.07 -15.80
C GLN A 50 -16.75 23.24 -15.67
N TRP A 51 -15.69 23.77 -15.04
CA TRP A 51 -14.50 22.97 -14.73
C TRP A 51 -14.71 22.11 -13.49
N PHE A 52 -15.75 22.39 -12.70
CA PHE A 52 -16.02 21.67 -11.47
C PHE A 52 -17.08 20.60 -11.67
N SER A 53 -16.77 19.39 -11.19
CA SER A 53 -17.73 18.29 -11.10
C SER A 53 -17.68 17.68 -9.70
N TRP A 54 -18.84 17.39 -9.13
CA TRP A 54 -18.95 16.50 -7.98
C TRP A 54 -18.60 15.08 -8.41
N ILE A 55 -17.81 14.40 -7.60
CA ILE A 55 -17.48 12.99 -7.76
C ILE A 55 -18.49 12.21 -6.95
N LEU A 56 -19.27 11.35 -7.60
CA LEU A 56 -20.28 10.51 -6.97
C LEU A 56 -19.86 9.03 -7.02
N HIS A 57 -20.21 8.29 -5.97
CA HIS A 57 -20.12 6.83 -5.94
C HIS A 57 -21.38 6.28 -5.27
N GLY A 58 -22.16 5.48 -6.00
CA GLY A 58 -23.44 4.97 -5.50
C GLY A 58 -24.47 6.07 -5.19
N GLY A 59 -24.39 7.21 -5.86
CA GLY A 59 -25.23 8.38 -5.63
C GLY A 59 -24.77 9.30 -4.50
N GLU A 60 -23.75 8.91 -3.72
CA GLU A 60 -23.19 9.74 -2.66
C GLU A 60 -22.06 10.63 -3.19
N ARG A 61 -22.03 11.91 -2.80
CA ARG A 61 -20.92 12.82 -3.12
C ARG A 61 -19.70 12.45 -2.29
N ILE A 62 -18.64 12.01 -2.96
CA ILE A 62 -17.39 11.57 -2.33
C ILE A 62 -16.22 12.54 -2.52
N GLY A 63 -16.36 13.52 -3.41
CA GLY A 63 -15.30 14.50 -3.67
C GLY A 63 -15.66 15.53 -4.73
N LEU A 64 -14.66 16.33 -5.11
CA LEU A 64 -14.72 17.39 -6.10
C LEU A 64 -13.55 17.24 -7.07
N LEU A 65 -13.84 17.26 -8.36
CA LEU A 65 -12.85 17.38 -9.44
C LEU A 65 -12.93 18.79 -10.03
N CYS A 66 -11.81 19.47 -10.11
CA CYS A 66 -11.65 20.68 -10.92
C CYS A 66 -10.71 20.36 -12.07
N SER A 67 -11.19 20.40 -13.30
CA SER A 67 -10.40 20.09 -14.47
C SER A 67 -10.75 20.99 -15.65
N LYS A 68 -9.71 21.47 -16.33
CA LYS A 68 -9.83 22.28 -17.52
C LYS A 68 -9.71 21.39 -18.75
N PRO A 69 -10.74 21.33 -19.62
CA PRO A 69 -10.67 20.57 -20.85
C PRO A 69 -9.78 21.29 -21.89
N TYR A 70 -9.03 20.49 -22.65
CA TYR A 70 -8.30 20.85 -23.86
C TYR A 70 -8.77 19.90 -24.98
N GLU A 71 -8.33 20.13 -26.22
CA GLU A 71 -8.77 19.34 -27.39
C GLU A 71 -8.53 17.84 -27.21
N ASP A 72 -7.32 17.44 -26.81
CA ASP A 72 -6.92 16.04 -26.65
C ASP A 72 -6.51 15.69 -25.20
N ALA A 73 -6.79 16.57 -24.25
CA ALA A 73 -6.33 16.40 -22.87
C ALA A 73 -7.27 17.04 -21.85
N GLN A 74 -7.14 16.60 -20.60
CA GLN A 74 -7.80 17.20 -19.47
C GLN A 74 -6.77 17.54 -18.42
N HIS A 75 -6.63 18.83 -18.13
CA HIS A 75 -5.71 19.30 -17.09
C HIS A 75 -6.44 19.30 -15.76
N VAL A 76 -6.08 18.38 -14.88
CA VAL A 76 -6.63 18.33 -13.52
C VAL A 76 -5.96 19.41 -12.67
N HIS A 77 -6.74 20.40 -12.25
CA HIS A 77 -6.30 21.46 -11.34
C HIS A 77 -6.39 21.02 -9.88
N LEU A 78 -7.51 20.40 -9.51
CA LEU A 78 -7.77 19.90 -8.15
C LEU A 78 -8.49 18.57 -8.24
N LEU A 79 -8.05 17.59 -7.45
CA LEU A 79 -8.79 16.37 -7.17
C LEU A 79 -8.87 16.24 -5.65
N ILE A 80 -10.06 16.43 -5.09
CA ILE A 80 -10.29 16.45 -3.65
C ILE A 80 -11.29 15.35 -3.32
N ILE A 81 -10.83 14.30 -2.66
CA ILE A 81 -11.71 13.30 -2.05
C ILE A 81 -12.02 13.76 -0.64
N PHE A 82 -13.28 13.75 -0.21
CA PHE A 82 -13.60 14.20 1.14
C PHE A 82 -12.96 13.29 2.20
N PRO A 83 -12.48 13.82 3.33
CA PRO A 83 -11.69 13.08 4.31
C PRO A 83 -12.32 11.76 4.75
N GLN A 84 -13.64 11.73 4.89
CA GLN A 84 -14.33 10.50 5.24
C GLN A 84 -14.11 9.41 4.18
N TYR A 85 -14.06 9.72 2.89
CA TYR A 85 -13.88 8.77 1.79
C TYR A 85 -12.42 8.53 1.38
N GLN A 86 -11.47 9.28 1.95
CA GLN A 86 -10.04 9.04 1.74
C GLN A 86 -9.63 7.70 2.36
N GLY A 87 -8.66 7.00 1.74
CA GLY A 87 -8.13 5.73 2.25
C GLY A 87 -9.11 4.55 2.25
N ARG A 88 -10.34 4.72 1.72
CA ARG A 88 -11.39 3.69 1.79
C ARG A 88 -11.30 2.58 0.75
N GLN A 89 -10.53 2.77 -0.32
CA GLN A 89 -10.34 1.75 -1.35
C GLN A 89 -8.94 1.88 -1.96
N LEU A 90 -8.29 0.74 -2.16
CA LEU A 90 -7.11 0.65 -2.98
C LEU A 90 -7.53 0.61 -4.46
N GLY A 91 -6.75 1.24 -5.33
CA GLY A 91 -7.02 1.22 -6.76
C GLY A 91 -7.06 -0.21 -7.32
N ALA A 92 -7.82 -0.42 -8.41
CA ALA A 92 -8.00 -1.73 -9.04
C ALA A 92 -6.66 -2.43 -9.38
N VAL A 93 -5.62 -1.66 -9.70
CA VAL A 93 -4.26 -2.17 -9.96
C VAL A 93 -3.65 -2.86 -8.73
N VAL A 94 -3.85 -2.30 -7.54
CA VAL A 94 -3.34 -2.88 -6.29
C VAL A 94 -4.16 -4.11 -5.89
N GLN A 95 -5.48 -4.08 -6.07
CA GLN A 95 -6.31 -5.26 -5.84
C GLN A 95 -5.92 -6.42 -6.76
N GLY A 96 -5.74 -6.15 -8.05
CA GLY A 96 -5.27 -7.16 -9.01
C GLY A 96 -3.91 -7.72 -8.63
N LEU A 97 -2.96 -6.87 -8.22
CA LEU A 97 -1.66 -7.34 -7.71
C LEU A 97 -1.82 -8.25 -6.47
N ILE A 98 -2.67 -7.89 -5.51
CA ILE A 98 -2.92 -8.73 -4.33
C ILE A 98 -3.47 -10.10 -4.75
N ASP A 99 -4.39 -10.14 -5.70
CA ASP A 99 -4.95 -11.40 -6.21
C ASP A 99 -3.90 -12.24 -6.95
N ASP A 100 -3.09 -11.63 -7.82
CA ASP A 100 -1.98 -12.31 -8.53
C ASP A 100 -0.94 -12.87 -7.54
N MET A 101 -0.63 -12.12 -6.48
CA MET A 101 0.30 -12.57 -5.44
C MET A 101 -0.31 -13.67 -4.56
N LEU A 102 -1.61 -13.63 -4.25
CA LEU A 102 -2.31 -14.74 -3.57
C LEU A 102 -2.24 -16.01 -4.41
N GLU A 103 -2.58 -15.92 -5.71
CA GLU A 103 -2.49 -17.04 -6.64
C GLU A 103 -1.06 -17.60 -6.69
N THR A 104 -0.06 -16.71 -6.78
CA THR A 104 1.36 -17.10 -6.77
C THR A 104 1.75 -17.81 -5.48
N LEU A 105 1.36 -17.28 -4.32
CA LEU A 105 1.62 -17.90 -3.03
C LEU A 105 0.99 -19.29 -2.98
N TYR A 106 -0.27 -19.43 -3.38
CA TYR A 106 -1.01 -20.69 -3.35
C TYR A 106 -0.56 -21.70 -4.41
N ALA A 107 0.09 -21.27 -5.49
CA ALA A 107 0.73 -22.15 -6.45
C ALA A 107 2.02 -22.81 -5.90
N THR A 108 2.61 -22.28 -4.83
CA THR A 108 3.76 -22.92 -4.16
C THR A 108 3.33 -24.10 -3.29
N GLU A 109 4.18 -25.12 -3.15
CA GLU A 109 3.86 -26.31 -2.34
C GLU A 109 3.70 -25.98 -0.84
N ASN A 110 4.64 -25.20 -0.28
CA ASN A 110 4.73 -24.92 1.16
C ASN A 110 4.93 -23.43 1.49
N GLY A 111 4.67 -22.52 0.54
CA GLY A 111 4.82 -21.09 0.78
C GLY A 111 3.74 -20.57 1.72
N ILE A 112 4.18 -19.86 2.75
CA ILE A 112 3.36 -19.26 3.80
C ILE A 112 3.42 -17.72 3.80
N GLY A 113 4.33 -17.15 3.03
CA GLY A 113 4.59 -15.71 2.94
C GLY A 113 5.10 -15.34 1.55
N LEU A 114 4.68 -14.17 1.05
CA LEU A 114 5.14 -13.59 -0.20
C LEU A 114 5.12 -12.06 -0.12
N ALA A 115 6.27 -11.44 -0.35
CA ALA A 115 6.42 -10.01 -0.54
C ALA A 115 6.39 -9.66 -2.05
N ALA A 116 5.84 -8.48 -2.37
CA ALA A 116 5.71 -8.02 -3.76
C ALA A 116 7.05 -7.93 -4.50
N THR A 117 8.15 -7.64 -3.79
CA THR A 117 9.51 -7.59 -4.37
C THR A 117 9.96 -8.93 -4.94
N GLN A 118 9.46 -10.06 -4.40
CA GLN A 118 9.77 -11.40 -4.90
C GLN A 118 9.13 -11.69 -6.27
N VAL A 119 8.07 -10.97 -6.64
CA VAL A 119 7.43 -11.03 -7.96
C VAL A 119 7.79 -9.82 -8.85
N GLY A 120 8.87 -9.11 -8.52
CA GLY A 120 9.37 -7.99 -9.31
C GLY A 120 8.53 -6.71 -9.21
N ARG A 121 7.72 -6.60 -8.16
CA ARG A 121 6.86 -5.44 -7.88
C ARG A 121 7.46 -4.59 -6.77
N LYS A 122 7.20 -3.29 -6.81
CA LYS A 122 7.83 -2.29 -5.91
C LYS A 122 6.87 -1.78 -4.82
N GLU A 123 5.61 -2.18 -4.92
CA GLU A 123 4.58 -1.88 -3.95
C GLU A 123 4.92 -2.52 -2.61
N ALA A 124 4.78 -1.79 -1.51
CA ALA A 124 5.02 -2.31 -0.17
C ALA A 124 3.85 -3.20 0.28
N ILE A 125 3.76 -4.41 -0.27
CA ILE A 125 2.69 -5.37 -0.02
C ILE A 125 3.27 -6.71 0.37
N VAL A 126 2.75 -7.26 1.45
CA VAL A 126 3.06 -8.59 1.98
C VAL A 126 1.77 -9.39 2.10
N ILE A 127 1.85 -10.67 1.75
CA ILE A 127 0.77 -11.64 1.93
C ILE A 127 1.31 -12.79 2.77
N ILE A 128 0.56 -13.18 3.80
CA ILE A 128 0.89 -14.29 4.68
C ILE A 128 -0.33 -15.18 4.80
N ASP A 129 -0.16 -16.49 4.74
CA ASP A 129 -1.20 -17.46 5.09
C ASP A 129 -0.55 -18.64 5.83
N LEU A 130 -0.85 -18.73 7.14
CA LEU A 130 -0.32 -19.78 8.01
C LEU A 130 -1.32 -20.93 8.21
N SER A 131 -2.51 -20.86 7.59
CA SER A 131 -3.55 -21.87 7.75
C SER A 131 -3.22 -23.13 6.95
N GLU A 132 -3.49 -24.30 7.52
CA GLU A 132 -3.31 -25.57 6.80
C GLU A 132 -4.21 -25.67 5.56
N SER A 133 -5.41 -25.09 5.65
CA SER A 133 -6.41 -25.03 4.57
C SER A 133 -6.11 -23.99 3.50
N ARG A 134 -5.13 -23.10 3.72
CA ARG A 134 -4.75 -22.01 2.80
C ARG A 134 -5.94 -21.11 2.41
N ASP A 135 -6.75 -20.77 3.42
CA ASP A 135 -7.97 -19.98 3.27
C ASP A 135 -8.06 -18.79 4.25
N GLN A 136 -6.96 -18.46 4.93
CA GLN A 136 -6.88 -17.35 5.89
C GLN A 136 -5.78 -16.35 5.52
N PRO A 137 -5.87 -15.69 4.35
CA PRO A 137 -4.86 -14.74 3.92
C PRO A 137 -4.86 -13.48 4.79
N LEU A 138 -3.69 -13.15 5.30
CA LEU A 138 -3.36 -11.87 5.90
C LEU A 138 -2.63 -11.00 4.85
N VAL A 139 -3.24 -9.89 4.48
CA VAL A 139 -2.66 -8.91 3.55
C VAL A 139 -2.22 -7.68 4.34
N LEU A 140 -0.94 -7.33 4.24
CA LEU A 140 -0.34 -6.18 4.89
C LEU A 140 0.20 -5.20 3.86
N ILE A 141 -0.32 -3.99 3.86
CA ILE A 141 0.07 -2.93 2.92
C ILE A 141 0.74 -1.81 3.71
N ASN A 142 1.89 -1.36 3.20
CA ASN A 142 2.83 -0.48 3.89
C ASN A 142 3.14 -0.96 5.32
N PRO A 143 3.46 -2.25 5.54
CA PRO A 143 3.73 -2.74 6.89
C PRO A 143 4.96 -2.07 7.49
N GLN A 144 4.90 -1.77 8.78
CA GLN A 144 5.99 -1.21 9.57
C GLN A 144 6.11 -1.93 10.90
N LEU A 145 7.31 -2.41 11.22
CA LEU A 145 7.64 -2.94 12.53
C LEU A 145 7.76 -1.78 13.54
N ILE A 146 6.79 -1.66 14.44
CA ILE A 146 6.72 -0.58 15.43
C ILE A 146 7.59 -0.89 16.64
N SER A 147 7.56 -2.13 17.12
CA SER A 147 8.37 -2.60 18.23
C SER A 147 8.58 -4.11 18.15
N GLY A 148 9.62 -4.59 18.82
CA GLY A 148 9.89 -6.01 19.00
C GLY A 148 10.65 -6.28 20.29
N THR A 149 10.37 -7.42 20.93
CA THR A 149 11.05 -7.89 22.14
C THR A 149 11.48 -9.34 21.99
N ASP A 150 12.42 -9.75 22.83
CA ASP A 150 12.88 -11.13 23.01
C ASP A 150 13.44 -11.76 21.73
N LYS A 151 14.78 -11.82 21.64
CA LYS A 151 15.42 -12.36 20.45
C LYS A 151 15.54 -13.88 20.54
N VAL A 152 15.12 -14.57 19.49
CA VAL A 152 15.18 -16.02 19.37
C VAL A 152 15.81 -16.42 18.03
N LEU A 153 16.53 -17.55 18.04
CA LEU A 153 16.98 -18.19 16.81
C LEU A 153 15.85 -19.08 16.28
N GLY A 154 15.44 -18.86 15.04
CA GLY A 154 14.48 -19.69 14.32
C GLY A 154 15.05 -20.12 12.97
N GLN A 155 14.75 -21.35 12.56
CA GLN A 155 15.11 -21.83 11.24
C GLN A 155 14.20 -21.15 10.19
N GLU A 156 14.80 -20.41 9.27
CA GLU A 156 14.10 -19.76 8.16
C GLU A 156 14.47 -20.38 6.82
N GLY A 157 13.53 -20.32 5.88
CA GLY A 157 13.73 -20.57 4.45
C GLY A 157 13.03 -19.47 3.65
N CYS A 158 13.29 -19.39 2.35
CA CYS A 158 12.68 -18.37 1.49
C CYS A 158 12.44 -18.92 0.08
N LEU A 159 11.30 -18.58 -0.53
CA LEU A 159 11.00 -18.93 -1.92
C LEU A 159 12.06 -18.38 -2.90
N SER A 160 12.67 -17.25 -2.60
CA SER A 160 13.74 -16.64 -3.39
C SER A 160 15.12 -17.29 -3.20
N VAL A 161 15.28 -18.13 -2.17
CA VAL A 161 16.52 -18.87 -1.86
C VAL A 161 16.19 -20.36 -1.68
N PRO A 162 15.84 -21.06 -2.78
CA PRO A 162 15.34 -22.43 -2.70
C PRO A 162 16.38 -23.40 -2.10
N ASP A 163 15.89 -24.43 -1.41
CA ASP A 163 16.67 -25.53 -0.82
C ASP A 163 17.77 -25.09 0.16
N TYR A 164 17.63 -23.93 0.79
CA TYR A 164 18.53 -23.45 1.83
C TYR A 164 17.75 -22.99 3.05
N TYR A 165 18.11 -23.55 4.20
CA TYR A 165 17.52 -23.23 5.49
C TYR A 165 18.65 -22.90 6.47
N ALA A 166 18.46 -21.89 7.31
CA ALA A 166 19.43 -21.50 8.33
C ALA A 166 18.76 -20.80 9.51
N ASP A 167 19.38 -20.88 10.68
CA ASP A 167 18.92 -20.16 11.86
C ASP A 167 19.22 -18.67 11.73
N VAL A 168 18.18 -17.85 11.92
CA VAL A 168 18.23 -16.38 11.92
C VAL A 168 17.68 -15.87 13.25
N GLU A 169 18.29 -14.81 13.76
CA GLU A 169 17.85 -14.15 14.98
C GLU A 169 16.73 -13.14 14.66
N ARG A 170 15.57 -13.30 15.28
CA ARG A 170 14.39 -12.43 15.14
C ARG A 170 13.81 -12.09 16.50
N TYR A 171 12.99 -11.05 16.58
CA TYR A 171 12.13 -10.84 17.75
C TYR A 171 11.03 -11.89 17.77
N SER A 172 10.83 -12.61 18.87
CA SER A 172 9.72 -13.55 19.02
C SER A 172 8.40 -12.84 19.23
N SER A 173 8.43 -11.59 19.72
CA SER A 173 7.25 -10.76 19.93
C SER A 173 7.39 -9.44 19.19
N VAL A 174 6.40 -9.07 18.38
CA VAL A 174 6.40 -7.84 17.58
C VAL A 174 5.05 -7.14 17.55
N VAL A 175 5.11 -5.83 17.30
CA VAL A 175 3.96 -5.01 16.94
C VAL A 175 4.18 -4.47 15.52
N VAL A 176 3.27 -4.78 14.60
CA VAL A 176 3.31 -4.32 13.20
C VAL A 176 2.10 -3.46 12.91
N SER A 177 2.31 -2.28 12.32
CA SER A 177 1.25 -1.41 11.79
C SER A 177 1.19 -1.55 10.27
N ALA A 178 -0.01 -1.65 9.70
CA ALA A 178 -0.22 -1.77 8.25
C ALA A 178 -1.62 -1.27 7.85
N LEU A 179 -1.93 -1.33 6.56
CA LEU A 179 -3.30 -1.32 6.05
C LEU A 179 -3.69 -2.74 5.62
N ASP A 180 -4.96 -3.09 5.83
CA ASP A 180 -5.54 -4.34 5.34
C ASP A 180 -5.81 -4.29 3.82
N ARG A 181 -6.27 -5.40 3.24
CA ARG A 181 -6.68 -5.49 1.82
C ARG A 181 -7.75 -4.46 1.42
N LYS A 182 -8.53 -3.92 2.35
CA LYS A 182 -9.56 -2.90 2.08
C LYS A 182 -9.02 -1.47 2.29
N GLY A 183 -7.78 -1.32 2.73
CA GLY A 183 -7.15 -0.03 3.04
C GLY A 183 -7.40 0.45 4.47
N ASN A 184 -8.03 -0.35 5.34
CA ASN A 184 -8.25 0.05 6.73
C ASN A 184 -6.96 -0.11 7.54
N PRO A 185 -6.65 0.82 8.45
CA PRO A 185 -5.54 0.65 9.39
C PRO A 185 -5.73 -0.57 10.27
N ILE A 186 -4.66 -1.35 10.42
CA ILE A 186 -4.58 -2.50 11.32
C ILE A 186 -3.27 -2.47 12.10
N THR A 187 -3.34 -2.91 13.35
CA THR A 187 -2.16 -3.16 14.20
C THR A 187 -2.20 -4.62 14.63
N ILE A 188 -1.10 -5.32 14.43
CA ILE A 188 -0.96 -6.74 14.76
C ILE A 188 0.11 -6.88 15.83
N GLU A 189 -0.30 -7.36 16.99
CA GLU A 189 0.60 -7.79 18.05
C GLU A 189 0.67 -9.32 18.02
N SER A 190 1.88 -9.88 17.91
CA SER A 190 2.06 -11.33 17.86
C SER A 190 3.34 -11.73 18.58
N SER A 191 3.25 -12.80 19.36
CA SER A 191 4.37 -13.46 20.08
C SER A 191 4.71 -14.85 19.54
N ASP A 192 4.18 -15.18 18.37
CA ASP A 192 4.20 -16.54 17.82
C ASP A 192 4.95 -16.59 16.48
N PHE A 193 4.83 -17.70 15.76
CA PHE A 193 5.46 -17.88 14.44
C PHE A 193 5.13 -16.75 13.44
N LEU A 194 3.94 -16.14 13.54
CA LEU A 194 3.56 -14.98 12.73
C LEU A 194 4.51 -13.78 12.92
N ALA A 195 5.06 -13.57 14.12
CA ALA A 195 6.03 -12.51 14.37
C ALA A 195 7.28 -12.66 13.51
N ILE A 196 7.79 -13.89 13.40
CA ILE A 196 8.95 -14.26 12.59
C ILE A 196 8.66 -14.04 11.11
N VAL A 197 7.52 -14.55 10.63
CA VAL A 197 7.12 -14.44 9.23
C VAL A 197 6.92 -12.98 8.82
N MET A 198 6.25 -12.17 9.64
CA MET A 198 6.07 -10.74 9.35
C MET A 198 7.42 -10.01 9.21
N GLN A 199 8.38 -10.24 10.11
CA GLN A 199 9.71 -9.64 10.00
C GLN A 199 10.42 -10.07 8.71
N HIS A 200 10.35 -11.36 8.36
CA HIS A 200 10.94 -11.89 7.12
C HIS A 200 10.34 -11.23 5.87
N GLU A 201 9.01 -11.14 5.79
CA GLU A 201 8.34 -10.57 4.63
C GLU A 201 8.53 -9.04 4.54
N ILE A 202 8.61 -8.35 5.68
CA ILE A 202 8.92 -6.92 5.72
C ILE A 202 10.35 -6.65 5.22
N ASP A 203 11.34 -7.47 5.60
CA ASP A 203 12.72 -7.34 5.13
C ASP A 203 12.83 -7.36 3.60
N HIS A 204 12.01 -8.19 2.93
CA HIS A 204 11.98 -8.23 1.46
C HIS A 204 11.57 -6.90 0.84
N LEU A 205 10.73 -6.10 1.51
CA LEU A 205 10.34 -4.78 1.03
C LEU A 205 11.51 -3.78 1.06
N ASP A 206 12.43 -3.97 2.00
CA ASP A 206 13.69 -3.21 2.10
C ASP A 206 14.83 -3.81 1.25
N GLY A 207 14.55 -4.90 0.52
CA GLY A 207 15.53 -5.60 -0.31
C GLY A 207 16.52 -6.45 0.46
N ASN A 208 16.23 -6.77 1.72
CA ASN A 208 17.03 -7.64 2.56
C ASN A 208 16.54 -9.09 2.43
N LEU A 209 17.48 -10.04 2.36
CA LEU A 209 17.19 -11.47 2.42
C LEU A 209 17.65 -12.03 3.77
N PHE A 210 17.00 -13.09 4.26
CA PHE A 210 17.41 -13.73 5.52
C PHE A 210 18.89 -14.17 5.53
N ILE A 211 19.46 -14.49 4.36
CA ILE A 211 20.86 -14.87 4.20
C ILE A 211 21.85 -13.72 4.47
N ASP A 212 21.38 -12.48 4.46
CA ASP A 212 22.18 -11.29 4.77
C ASP A 212 22.50 -11.17 6.27
N TYR A 213 21.71 -11.84 7.12
CA TYR A 213 21.97 -11.96 8.56
C TYR A 213 22.94 -13.12 8.91
N LEU A 214 23.31 -13.94 7.92
CA LEU A 214 24.21 -15.08 8.14
C LEU A 214 25.67 -14.67 8.05
N SER A 215 26.55 -15.52 8.61
CA SER A 215 27.99 -15.34 8.43
C SER A 215 28.39 -15.36 6.94
N PRO A 216 29.47 -14.66 6.53
CA PRO A 216 29.86 -14.56 5.13
C PRO A 216 30.03 -15.92 4.43
N LEU A 217 30.53 -16.93 5.15
CA LEU A 217 30.68 -18.29 4.63
C LEU A 217 29.31 -18.95 4.35
N LYS A 218 28.36 -18.85 5.30
CA LYS A 218 27.00 -19.40 5.14
C LYS A 218 26.27 -18.70 3.99
N ARG A 219 26.37 -17.37 3.90
CA ARG A 219 25.81 -16.58 2.80
C ARG A 219 26.38 -17.01 1.43
N GLN A 220 27.70 -17.21 1.34
CA GLN A 220 28.34 -17.69 0.11
C GLN A 220 27.85 -19.09 -0.29
N MET A 221 27.62 -19.98 0.68
CA MET A 221 27.05 -21.31 0.43
C MET A 221 25.62 -21.23 -0.10
N ALA A 222 24.78 -20.36 0.47
CA ALA A 222 23.41 -20.14 0.01
C ALA A 222 23.39 -19.67 -1.46
N LEU A 223 24.17 -18.64 -1.80
CA LEU A 223 24.28 -18.12 -3.17
C LEU A 223 24.76 -19.18 -4.18
N LYS A 224 25.69 -20.05 -3.76
CA LYS A 224 26.13 -21.18 -4.61
C LYS A 224 25.00 -22.17 -4.89
N ARG A 225 24.11 -22.44 -3.92
CA ARG A 225 22.96 -23.33 -4.11
C ARG A 225 21.94 -22.73 -5.07
N VAL A 226 21.58 -21.46 -4.89
CA VAL A 226 20.68 -20.73 -5.80
C VAL A 226 21.21 -20.78 -7.24
N LYS A 227 22.49 -20.47 -7.44
CA LYS A 227 23.13 -20.53 -8.77
C LYS A 227 23.10 -21.94 -9.39
N LYS A 228 23.13 -23.00 -8.58
CA LYS A 228 23.01 -24.38 -9.06
C LYS A 228 21.57 -24.72 -9.45
N SER A 229 20.59 -24.33 -8.63
CA SER A 229 19.16 -24.56 -8.89
C SER A 229 18.70 -23.86 -10.18
N LEU A 230 19.10 -22.60 -10.39
CA LEU A 230 18.81 -21.86 -11.62
C LEU A 230 19.36 -22.55 -12.88
N LYS A 231 20.53 -23.20 -12.79
CA LYS A 231 21.13 -23.95 -13.91
C LYS A 231 20.46 -25.30 -14.18
N SER A 232 19.75 -25.88 -13.21
CA SER A 232 19.00 -27.12 -13.41
C SER A 232 17.58 -26.89 -13.88
N ALA A 233 17.05 -25.67 -13.70
CA ALA A 233 15.73 -25.25 -14.18
C ALA A 233 15.77 -24.61 -15.58
N SER A 234 16.97 -24.46 -16.18
CA SER A 234 17.19 -23.98 -17.56
C SER A 234 17.69 -25.10 -18.47
#